data_AF-A0A7X7STY5-F1
#
_entry.id   AF-A0A7X7STY5-F1
#
_cell.length_a   1.000
_cell.length_b   1.000
_cell.length_c   1.000
_cell.angle_alpha   90.00
_cell.angle_beta   90.00
_cell.angle_gamma   90.00
#
_symmetry.space_group_name_H-M   'P 1'
#
loop_
_entity.id
_entity.type
_entity.pdbx_description
1 polymer ?
#
loop_
_entity_poly.entity_id
_entity_poly.type
_entity_poly.pdbx_seq_one_letter_code
_entity_poly.pdbx_strand_id
1 'polypeptide(L)'
;MKSLELVKELLDKYQKENDDKYLNLALAHFYRWYEVDYPKKSKLPIISNNLKIICDLLVLCKNQVLHILDEVFIQVLCAYCLILHEEKGDVSDWLNLIYGSIIYNTIYINHAFDGYIETASNSLLNTNHIITTSLKKTYNLYQQFKSFNTFIAKYPNYPRLKAFIRSKLGEIKEYLYAFYYPDNLLSLGKESIKLSSNNDFYTLKPDKTLFIYPHVISLHQKDYRFTYQHYYNENNKFYDNISLTLYFQKMFLLLPNEEKCLVTINGYNYLHDESQINKAEIVSVKEEVGGILITSINELYPETTILSHIMCLDKHLFLFFDIDSINKQTYGINLYLNPKLTLRTSDTSVTLYYLQEKQLSLNLIYSSIPMFFKEYDSNQVTFEGQGKKENIIFHISVGDVNDDIKILPAENEYRIMINNEKFYIISKRRYT
;
A
#
# COMPACT_ATOMS: atom_id res chain seq x y z
N MET A 1 0.56 -26.34 -13.99
CA MET A 1 1.82 -26.55 -14.75
C MET A 1 2.89 -25.71 -14.08
N LYS A 2 4.04 -26.32 -13.75
CA LYS A 2 5.11 -25.65 -12.99
C LYS A 2 5.90 -24.74 -13.94
N SER A 3 6.11 -23.49 -13.54
CA SER A 3 7.06 -22.58 -14.18
C SER A 3 8.49 -23.15 -14.11
N LEU A 4 9.42 -22.54 -14.85
CA LEU A 4 10.87 -22.80 -14.74
C LEU A 4 11.46 -22.38 -13.36
N GLU A 5 10.67 -22.40 -12.27
CA GLU A 5 11.10 -22.04 -10.91
C GLU A 5 12.35 -22.82 -10.47
N LEU A 6 12.45 -24.12 -10.77
CA LEU A 6 13.64 -24.89 -10.40
C LEU A 6 14.91 -24.38 -11.11
N VAL A 7 14.79 -24.00 -12.39
CA VAL A 7 15.90 -23.39 -13.13
C VAL A 7 16.30 -22.08 -12.45
N LYS A 8 15.32 -21.23 -12.11
CA LYS A 8 15.55 -19.98 -11.39
C LYS A 8 16.23 -20.19 -10.03
N GLU A 9 15.77 -21.14 -9.22
CA GLU A 9 16.40 -21.47 -7.93
C GLU A 9 17.87 -21.91 -8.09
N LEU A 10 18.17 -22.69 -9.14
CA LEU A 10 19.54 -23.11 -9.45
C LEU A 10 20.40 -21.94 -9.92
N LEU A 11 19.87 -21.03 -10.73
CA LEU A 11 20.56 -19.79 -11.11
C LEU A 11 20.86 -18.91 -9.90
N ASP A 12 19.92 -18.78 -8.96
CA ASP A 12 20.12 -18.02 -7.71
C ASP A 12 21.22 -18.64 -6.83
N LYS A 13 21.33 -19.97 -6.78
CA LYS A 13 22.44 -20.66 -6.10
C LYS A 13 23.77 -20.45 -6.79
N TYR A 14 23.79 -20.58 -8.12
CA TYR A 14 24.98 -20.30 -8.92
C TYR A 14 25.51 -18.88 -8.64
N GLN A 15 24.65 -17.86 -8.63
CA GLN A 15 25.08 -16.48 -8.37
C GLN A 15 25.62 -16.24 -6.95
N LYS A 16 25.21 -17.05 -5.97
CA LYS A 16 25.68 -16.93 -4.57
C LYS A 16 26.94 -17.72 -4.30
N GLU A 17 27.01 -18.94 -4.82
CA GLU A 17 28.05 -19.92 -4.50
C GLU A 17 29.15 -19.95 -5.58
N ASN A 18 28.86 -19.42 -6.78
CA ASN A 18 29.73 -19.46 -7.96
C ASN A 18 30.22 -20.88 -8.28
N ASP A 19 29.34 -21.87 -8.10
CA ASP A 19 29.56 -23.29 -8.40
C ASP A 19 28.86 -23.67 -9.71
N ASP A 20 29.66 -23.94 -10.75
CA ASP A 20 29.23 -24.31 -12.10
C ASP A 20 28.31 -25.54 -12.13
N LYS A 21 28.34 -26.38 -11.10
CA LYS A 21 27.40 -27.50 -10.98
C LYS A 21 25.94 -27.03 -11.07
N TYR A 22 25.61 -25.90 -10.43
CA TYR A 22 24.24 -25.39 -10.45
C TYR A 22 23.85 -24.85 -11.82
N LEU A 23 24.76 -24.21 -12.54
CA LEU A 23 24.52 -23.72 -13.89
C LEU A 23 24.31 -24.89 -14.88
N ASN A 24 25.12 -25.94 -14.78
CA ASN A 24 24.96 -27.15 -15.58
C ASN A 24 23.63 -27.87 -15.29
N LEU A 25 23.23 -27.96 -14.02
CA LEU A 25 21.93 -28.51 -13.63
C LEU A 25 20.78 -27.66 -14.16
N ALA A 26 20.88 -26.33 -14.07
CA ALA A 26 19.88 -25.41 -14.60
C ALA A 26 19.68 -25.62 -16.11
N LEU A 27 20.78 -25.76 -16.86
CA LEU A 27 20.77 -26.04 -18.29
C LEU A 27 20.13 -27.40 -18.62
N ALA A 28 20.49 -28.46 -17.90
CA ALA A 28 19.89 -29.78 -18.08
C ALA A 28 18.37 -29.77 -17.80
N HIS A 29 17.94 -29.05 -16.76
CA HIS A 29 16.52 -28.88 -16.43
C HIS A 29 15.77 -28.05 -17.47
N PHE A 30 16.41 -27.03 -18.05
CA PHE A 30 15.84 -26.28 -19.17
C PHE A 30 15.61 -27.16 -20.40
N TYR A 31 16.60 -27.97 -20.81
CA TYR A 31 16.42 -28.87 -21.96
C TYR A 31 15.36 -29.93 -21.73
N ARG A 32 15.31 -30.53 -20.53
CA ARG A 32 14.24 -31.46 -20.17
C ARG A 32 12.87 -30.80 -20.23
N TRP A 33 12.76 -29.57 -19.74
CA TRP A 33 11.51 -28.81 -19.83
C TRP A 33 11.13 -28.53 -21.28
N TYR A 34 12.09 -28.16 -22.12
CA TYR A 34 11.87 -27.93 -23.54
C TYR A 34 11.31 -29.18 -24.24
N GLU A 35 11.90 -30.35 -24.02
CA GLU A 35 11.45 -31.61 -24.64
C GLU A 35 10.05 -32.04 -24.20
N VAL A 36 9.69 -31.78 -22.95
CA VAL A 36 8.46 -32.33 -22.34
C VAL A 36 7.29 -31.36 -22.39
N ASP A 37 7.54 -30.07 -22.26
CA ASP A 37 6.51 -29.06 -21.98
C ASP A 37 6.44 -27.92 -23.01
N TYR A 38 7.43 -27.74 -23.89
CA TYR A 38 7.39 -26.70 -24.93
C TYR A 38 6.85 -27.26 -26.26
N PRO A 39 5.98 -26.53 -27.02
CA PRO A 39 5.26 -25.30 -26.69
C PRO A 39 3.81 -25.63 -26.25
N LYS A 40 3.60 -26.17 -25.05
CA LYS A 40 2.23 -26.35 -24.54
C LYS A 40 1.60 -24.98 -24.26
N LYS A 41 0.33 -24.81 -24.66
CA LYS A 41 -0.47 -23.61 -24.35
C LYS A 41 -0.35 -23.27 -22.86
N SER A 42 0.25 -22.13 -22.57
CA SER A 42 0.52 -21.64 -21.23
C SER A 42 -0.07 -20.24 -21.07
N LYS A 43 -0.38 -19.84 -19.83
CA LYS A 43 -0.89 -18.48 -19.58
C LYS A 43 0.22 -17.45 -19.80
N LEU A 44 -0.13 -16.27 -20.31
CA LEU A 44 0.81 -15.18 -20.61
C LEU A 44 1.81 -14.86 -19.47
N PRO A 45 1.38 -14.77 -18.18
CA PRO A 45 2.33 -14.49 -17.09
C PRO A 45 3.37 -15.60 -16.87
N ILE A 46 3.05 -16.85 -17.22
CA ILE A 46 3.98 -17.98 -17.13
C ILE A 46 5.00 -17.88 -18.28
N ILE A 47 4.54 -17.56 -19.49
CA ILE A 47 5.39 -17.36 -20.67
C ILE A 47 6.37 -16.22 -20.41
N SER A 48 5.87 -15.09 -19.92
CA SER A 48 6.62 -13.90 -19.52
C SER A 48 7.72 -14.20 -18.49
N ASN A 49 7.37 -14.90 -17.40
CA ASN A 49 8.35 -15.29 -16.38
C ASN A 49 9.39 -16.29 -16.93
N ASN A 50 8.96 -17.28 -17.71
CA ASN A 50 9.88 -18.25 -18.32
C ASN A 50 10.84 -17.57 -19.30
N LEU A 51 10.36 -16.60 -20.11
CA LEU A 51 11.21 -15.84 -21.02
C LEU A 51 12.37 -15.18 -20.28
N LYS A 52 12.09 -14.52 -19.16
CA LYS A 52 13.14 -13.91 -18.32
C LYS A 52 14.14 -14.93 -17.81
N ILE A 53 13.66 -16.05 -17.25
CA ILE A 53 14.53 -17.12 -16.72
C ILE A 53 15.44 -17.70 -17.82
N ILE A 54 14.90 -17.91 -19.02
CA ILE A 54 15.64 -18.45 -20.17
C ILE A 54 16.70 -17.45 -20.64
N CYS A 55 16.37 -16.16 -20.67
CA CYS A 55 17.33 -15.11 -21.00
C CYS A 55 18.46 -15.05 -19.97
N ASP A 56 18.15 -15.13 -18.67
CA ASP A 56 19.13 -15.13 -17.60
C ASP A 56 20.06 -16.35 -17.69
N LEU A 57 19.51 -17.53 -17.94
CA LEU A 57 20.28 -18.75 -18.21
C LEU A 57 21.20 -18.59 -19.43
N LEU A 58 20.67 -18.09 -20.55
CA LEU A 58 21.44 -17.90 -21.78
C LEU A 58 22.63 -16.97 -21.57
N VAL A 59 22.42 -15.82 -20.93
CA VAL A 59 23.47 -14.85 -20.63
C VAL A 59 24.57 -15.48 -19.78
N LEU A 60 24.21 -16.24 -18.73
CA LEU A 60 25.18 -16.90 -17.87
C LEU A 60 25.95 -17.99 -18.63
N CYS A 61 25.26 -18.82 -19.42
CA CYS A 61 25.90 -19.83 -20.26
C CYS A 61 26.88 -19.23 -21.25
N LYS A 62 26.51 -18.14 -21.95
CA LYS A 62 27.40 -17.45 -22.89
C LYS A 62 28.61 -16.82 -22.19
N ASN A 63 28.42 -16.21 -21.02
CA ASN A 63 29.52 -15.63 -20.25
C ASN A 63 30.52 -16.67 -19.76
N GLN A 64 30.06 -17.87 -19.41
CA GLN A 64 30.92 -19.00 -19.01
C GLN A 64 31.43 -19.83 -20.19
N VAL A 65 31.12 -19.43 -21.43
CA VAL A 65 31.52 -20.15 -22.66
C VAL A 65 31.07 -21.62 -22.64
N LEU A 66 29.91 -21.88 -22.03
CA LEU A 66 29.33 -23.23 -22.01
C LEU A 66 28.84 -23.61 -23.41
N HIS A 67 29.05 -24.88 -23.78
CA HIS A 67 28.47 -25.45 -24.99
C HIS A 67 26.95 -25.58 -24.81
N ILE A 68 26.21 -24.82 -25.61
CA ILE A 68 24.75 -24.82 -25.60
C ILE A 68 24.21 -25.10 -27.01
N LEU A 69 23.00 -25.65 -27.07
CA LEU A 69 22.21 -25.78 -28.30
C LEU A 69 21.52 -24.45 -28.63
N ASP A 70 22.20 -23.60 -29.40
CA ASP A 70 21.70 -22.27 -29.75
C ASP A 70 20.34 -22.29 -30.48
N GLU A 71 20.10 -23.29 -31.32
CA GLU A 71 18.83 -23.46 -32.03
C GLU A 71 17.63 -23.55 -31.07
N VAL A 72 17.79 -24.26 -29.95
CA VAL A 72 16.76 -24.41 -28.92
C VAL A 72 16.47 -23.06 -28.25
N PHE A 73 17.52 -22.32 -27.87
CA PHE A 73 17.36 -21.00 -27.26
C PHE A 73 16.70 -20.01 -28.22
N ILE A 74 17.17 -19.94 -29.47
CA ILE A 74 16.59 -19.10 -30.52
C ILE A 74 15.11 -19.43 -30.70
N GLN A 75 14.75 -20.70 -30.85
CA GLN A 75 13.37 -21.12 -31.08
C GLN A 75 12.44 -20.67 -29.94
N VAL A 76 12.84 -20.87 -28.68
CA VAL A 76 12.01 -20.48 -27.53
C VAL A 76 11.93 -18.96 -27.37
N LEU A 77 13.05 -18.25 -27.52
CA LEU A 77 13.09 -16.79 -27.42
C LEU A 77 12.20 -16.15 -28.49
N CYS A 78 12.33 -16.57 -29.74
CA CYS A 78 11.51 -16.08 -30.85
C CYS A 78 10.02 -16.32 -30.59
N ALA A 79 9.65 -17.54 -30.22
CA ALA A 79 8.24 -17.88 -29.98
C ALA A 79 7.64 -17.10 -28.81
N TYR A 80 8.35 -16.99 -27.68
CA TYR A 80 7.82 -16.30 -26.51
C TYR A 80 7.79 -14.78 -26.70
N CYS A 81 8.79 -14.19 -27.39
CA CYS A 81 8.74 -12.78 -27.75
C CYS A 81 7.58 -12.48 -28.70
N LEU A 82 7.34 -13.34 -29.69
CA LEU A 82 6.20 -13.20 -30.61
C LEU A 82 4.86 -13.27 -29.86
N ILE A 83 4.67 -14.26 -28.97
CA ILE A 83 3.45 -14.41 -28.18
C ILE A 83 3.20 -13.16 -27.32
N LEU A 84 4.21 -12.68 -26.58
CA LEU A 84 4.07 -11.47 -25.76
C LEU A 84 3.79 -10.22 -26.60
N HIS A 85 4.35 -10.14 -27.80
CA HIS A 85 4.12 -9.04 -28.73
C HIS A 85 2.68 -9.03 -29.26
N GLU A 86 2.14 -10.19 -29.63
CA GLU A 86 0.78 -10.33 -30.20
C GLU A 86 -0.33 -10.23 -29.15
N GLU A 87 -0.19 -10.89 -28.00
CA GLU A 87 -1.28 -11.03 -27.02
C GLU A 87 -1.49 -9.79 -26.14
N LYS A 88 -0.57 -8.80 -26.18
CA LYS A 88 -0.60 -7.56 -25.39
C LYS A 88 -0.80 -7.79 -23.88
N GLY A 89 0.32 -7.89 -23.17
CA GLY A 89 0.32 -8.22 -21.74
C GLY A 89 0.25 -7.02 -20.78
N ASP A 90 0.47 -7.33 -19.50
CA ASP A 90 0.59 -6.34 -18.43
C ASP A 90 1.98 -5.66 -18.42
N VAL A 91 2.23 -4.80 -17.43
CA VAL A 91 3.53 -4.12 -17.29
C VAL A 91 4.70 -5.11 -17.16
N SER A 92 4.52 -6.23 -16.46
CA SER A 92 5.55 -7.26 -16.31
C SER A 92 5.88 -7.89 -17.65
N ASP A 93 4.85 -8.17 -18.45
CA ASP A 93 4.97 -8.78 -19.77
C ASP A 93 5.71 -7.87 -20.74
N TRP A 94 5.42 -6.57 -20.74
CA TRP A 94 6.14 -5.61 -21.57
C TRP A 94 7.60 -5.47 -21.17
N LEU A 95 7.91 -5.43 -19.87
CA LEU A 95 9.29 -5.40 -19.38
C LEU A 95 10.07 -6.64 -19.83
N ASN A 96 9.45 -7.82 -19.73
CA ASN A 96 10.08 -9.08 -20.12
C ASN A 96 10.22 -9.23 -21.65
N LEU A 97 9.28 -8.70 -22.43
CA LEU A 97 9.43 -8.62 -23.90
C LEU A 97 10.63 -7.77 -24.29
N ILE A 98 10.80 -6.58 -23.68
CA ILE A 98 11.96 -5.73 -23.94
C ILE A 98 13.25 -6.44 -23.49
N TYR A 99 13.23 -7.07 -22.32
CA TYR A 99 14.37 -7.83 -21.79
C TYR A 99 14.83 -8.90 -22.78
N GLY A 100 13.92 -9.78 -23.20
CA GLY A 100 14.23 -10.86 -24.13
C GLY A 100 14.66 -10.35 -25.50
N SER A 101 14.03 -9.28 -25.98
CA SER A 101 14.38 -8.67 -27.27
C SER A 101 15.80 -8.11 -27.28
N ILE A 102 16.22 -7.43 -26.20
CA ILE A 102 17.57 -6.89 -26.07
C ILE A 102 18.60 -8.03 -25.98
N ILE A 103 18.33 -9.07 -25.18
CA ILE A 103 19.23 -10.23 -25.07
C ILE A 103 19.40 -10.93 -26.42
N TYR A 104 18.30 -11.17 -27.13
CA TYR A 104 18.36 -11.77 -28.46
C TYR A 104 19.19 -10.93 -29.45
N ASN A 105 18.90 -9.62 -29.52
CA ASN A 105 19.64 -8.70 -30.39
C ASN A 105 21.13 -8.65 -30.06
N THR A 106 21.49 -8.81 -28.78
CA THR A 106 22.88 -8.76 -28.30
C THR A 106 23.64 -10.04 -28.62
N ILE A 107 23.02 -11.21 -28.49
CA ILE A 107 23.70 -12.51 -28.58
C ILE A 107 23.66 -13.09 -30.00
N TYR A 108 22.55 -12.89 -30.73
CA TYR A 108 22.29 -13.59 -31.99
C TYR A 108 22.33 -12.66 -33.20
N ILE A 109 21.28 -11.86 -33.40
CA ILE A 109 21.11 -11.03 -34.60
C ILE A 109 20.80 -9.61 -34.18
N ASN A 110 21.75 -8.71 -34.40
CA ASN A 110 21.58 -7.30 -34.07
C ASN A 110 20.34 -6.72 -34.78
N HIS A 111 19.58 -5.89 -34.06
CA HIS A 111 18.35 -5.22 -34.51
C HIS A 111 17.16 -6.10 -34.92
N ALA A 112 17.20 -7.43 -34.75
CA ALA A 112 16.12 -8.32 -35.19
C ALA A 112 14.76 -8.02 -34.51
N PHE A 113 14.78 -7.64 -33.23
CA PHE A 113 13.58 -7.37 -32.42
C PHE A 113 13.39 -5.91 -32.03
N ASP A 114 13.97 -4.96 -32.78
CA ASP A 114 13.79 -3.53 -32.49
C ASP A 114 12.32 -3.10 -32.53
N GLY A 115 11.51 -3.64 -33.45
CA GLY A 115 10.07 -3.38 -33.51
C GLY A 115 9.30 -3.87 -32.28
N TYR A 116 9.75 -4.97 -31.65
CA TYR A 116 9.14 -5.48 -30.41
C TYR A 116 9.50 -4.57 -29.23
N ILE A 117 10.76 -4.12 -29.16
CA ILE A 117 11.22 -3.16 -28.15
C ILE A 117 10.43 -1.86 -28.26
N GLU A 118 10.25 -1.32 -29.46
CA GLU A 118 9.50 -0.09 -29.71
C GLU A 118 8.03 -0.25 -29.29
N THR A 119 7.37 -1.32 -29.72
CA THR A 119 5.97 -1.57 -29.38
C THR A 119 5.77 -1.66 -27.88
N ALA A 120 6.59 -2.46 -27.18
CA ALA A 120 6.52 -2.61 -25.73
C ALA A 120 6.82 -1.29 -25.00
N SER A 121 7.82 -0.53 -25.46
CA SER A 121 8.18 0.77 -24.87
C SER A 121 7.03 1.77 -25.02
N ASN A 122 6.38 1.82 -26.18
CA ASN A 122 5.23 2.69 -26.41
C ASN A 122 4.04 2.29 -25.53
N SER A 123 3.76 0.99 -25.37
CA SER A 123 2.73 0.51 -24.44
C SER A 123 3.00 0.93 -22.99
N LEU A 124 4.25 0.78 -22.53
CA LEU A 124 4.66 1.20 -21.19
C LEU A 124 4.50 2.72 -20.99
N LEU A 125 4.95 3.53 -21.95
CA LEU A 125 4.86 4.99 -21.90
C LEU A 125 3.41 5.49 -21.84
N ASN A 126 2.48 4.77 -22.48
CA ASN A 126 1.05 5.09 -22.47
C ASN A 126 0.31 4.52 -21.24
N THR A 127 0.98 3.79 -20.36
CA THR A 127 0.37 3.24 -19.14
C THR A 127 0.39 4.29 -18.03
N ASN A 128 -0.72 4.99 -17.84
CA ASN A 128 -0.83 6.09 -16.87
C ASN A 128 -0.87 5.63 -15.40
N HIS A 129 -1.34 4.41 -15.12
CA HIS A 129 -1.52 3.91 -13.75
C HIS A 129 -0.82 2.56 -13.56
N ILE A 130 0.41 2.63 -13.06
CA ILE A 130 1.25 1.44 -12.76
C ILE A 130 1.09 1.03 -11.29
N ILE A 131 0.79 1.98 -10.40
CA ILE A 131 0.55 1.73 -8.98
C ILE A 131 -0.84 1.11 -8.81
N THR A 132 -0.90 0.00 -8.07
CA THR A 132 -2.16 -0.68 -7.73
C THR A 132 -2.52 -0.44 -6.26
N THR A 133 -3.78 -0.66 -5.89
CA THR A 133 -4.25 -0.57 -4.50
C THR A 133 -3.72 -1.70 -3.60
N SER A 134 -3.19 -2.79 -4.16
CA SER A 134 -2.55 -3.86 -3.38
C SER A 134 -1.08 -3.54 -3.12
N LEU A 135 -0.73 -3.47 -1.84
CA LEU A 135 0.64 -3.22 -1.39
C LEU A 135 1.60 -4.29 -1.91
N LYS A 136 1.21 -5.56 -1.86
CA LYS A 136 2.01 -6.70 -2.34
C LYS A 136 2.24 -6.66 -3.85
N LYS A 137 1.20 -6.37 -4.64
CA LYS A 137 1.36 -6.24 -6.11
C LYS A 137 2.27 -5.06 -6.45
N THR A 138 2.05 -3.91 -5.83
CA THR A 138 2.87 -2.71 -6.04
C THR A 138 4.33 -2.93 -5.60
N TYR A 139 4.58 -3.64 -4.50
CA TYR A 139 5.92 -4.01 -4.08
C TYR A 139 6.61 -4.99 -5.04
N ASN A 140 5.90 -5.99 -5.57
CA ASN A 140 6.45 -6.90 -6.58
C ASN A 140 6.84 -6.13 -7.85
N LEU A 141 6.00 -5.19 -8.27
CA LEU A 141 6.27 -4.32 -9.41
C LEU A 141 7.50 -3.45 -9.18
N TYR A 142 7.66 -2.87 -7.98
CA TYR A 142 8.88 -2.18 -7.59
C TYR A 142 10.14 -3.05 -7.78
N GLN A 143 10.11 -4.31 -7.33
CA GLN A 143 11.23 -5.23 -7.50
C GLN A 143 11.52 -5.54 -8.98
N GLN A 144 10.49 -5.71 -9.80
CA GLN A 144 10.64 -5.92 -11.25
C GLN A 144 11.28 -4.70 -11.92
N PHE A 145 10.76 -3.50 -11.68
CA PHE A 145 11.32 -2.26 -12.21
C PHE A 145 12.77 -2.05 -11.73
N LYS A 146 13.09 -2.40 -10.48
CA LYS A 146 14.45 -2.25 -9.92
C LYS A 146 15.43 -3.18 -10.62
N SER A 147 15.04 -4.45 -10.77
CA SER A 147 15.79 -5.46 -11.53
C SER A 147 16.00 -5.00 -12.98
N PHE A 148 14.93 -4.53 -13.63
CA PHE A 148 14.98 -4.08 -15.01
C PHE A 148 15.84 -2.81 -15.20
N ASN A 149 15.78 -1.85 -14.28
CA ASN A 149 16.63 -0.65 -14.30
C ASN A 149 18.12 -1.01 -14.25
N THR A 150 18.48 -2.01 -13.43
CA THR A 150 19.85 -2.52 -13.33
C THR A 150 20.29 -3.18 -14.64
N PHE A 151 19.39 -3.93 -15.28
CA PHE A 151 19.63 -4.55 -16.58
C PHE A 151 19.82 -3.51 -17.68
N ILE A 152 18.84 -2.63 -17.89
CA ILE A 152 18.83 -1.68 -19.01
C ILE A 152 19.98 -0.67 -18.89
N ALA A 153 20.47 -0.39 -17.68
CA ALA A 153 21.63 0.47 -17.46
C ALA A 153 22.86 0.02 -18.26
N LYS A 154 23.04 -1.29 -18.47
CA LYS A 154 24.15 -1.89 -19.24
C LYS A 154 24.07 -1.61 -20.75
N TYR A 155 22.92 -1.17 -21.25
CA TYR A 155 22.66 -0.98 -22.68
C TYR A 155 22.47 0.52 -22.99
N PRO A 156 23.49 1.25 -23.51
CA PRO A 156 23.44 2.70 -23.67
C PRO A 156 22.36 3.20 -24.64
N ASN A 157 21.92 2.37 -25.59
CA ASN A 157 21.07 2.75 -26.72
C ASN A 157 19.60 3.07 -26.38
N TYR A 158 19.20 2.98 -25.11
CA TYR A 158 17.79 3.15 -24.69
C TYR A 158 17.56 4.31 -23.69
N PRO A 159 17.98 5.56 -23.99
CA PRO A 159 17.91 6.67 -23.02
C PRO A 159 16.49 7.05 -22.60
N ARG A 160 15.52 7.05 -23.52
CA ARG A 160 14.11 7.38 -23.21
C ARG A 160 13.48 6.35 -22.28
N LEU A 161 13.67 5.06 -22.57
CA LEU A 161 13.18 3.97 -21.72
C LEU A 161 13.84 4.03 -20.33
N LYS A 162 15.16 4.26 -20.24
CA LYS A 162 15.86 4.45 -18.97
C LYS A 162 15.26 5.57 -18.13
N ALA A 163 14.99 6.72 -18.74
CA ALA A 163 14.37 7.86 -18.05
C ALA A 163 12.98 7.49 -17.51
N PHE A 164 12.14 6.84 -18.33
CA PHE A 164 10.83 6.36 -17.93
C PHE A 164 10.88 5.38 -16.75
N ILE A 165 11.71 4.32 -16.86
CA ILE A 165 11.86 3.30 -15.81
C ILE A 165 12.32 3.94 -14.49
N ARG A 166 13.27 4.88 -14.54
CA ARG A 166 13.74 5.61 -13.35
C ARG A 166 12.64 6.49 -12.75
N SER A 167 11.85 7.19 -13.57
CA SER A 167 10.72 7.98 -13.11
C SER A 167 9.70 7.11 -12.39
N LYS A 168 9.29 5.99 -13.00
CA LYS A 168 8.31 5.06 -12.40
C LYS A 168 8.84 4.38 -11.15
N LEU A 169 10.14 4.06 -11.10
CA LEU A 169 10.76 3.61 -9.85
C LEU A 169 10.65 4.63 -8.74
N GLY A 170 10.86 5.92 -9.03
CA GLY A 170 10.68 7.01 -8.08
C GLY A 170 9.25 7.08 -7.56
N GLU A 171 8.27 7.12 -8.46
CA GLU A 171 6.83 7.17 -8.12
C GLU A 171 6.40 5.97 -7.24
N ILE A 172 6.74 4.74 -7.64
CA ILE A 172 6.39 3.54 -6.89
C ILE A 172 7.09 3.53 -5.53
N LYS A 173 8.36 3.94 -5.47
CA LYS A 173 9.12 4.01 -4.22
C LYS A 173 8.49 5.01 -3.25
N GLU A 174 8.09 6.18 -3.73
CA GLU A 174 7.40 7.19 -2.92
C GLU A 174 6.08 6.66 -2.37
N TYR A 175 5.28 6.00 -3.22
CA TYR A 175 4.02 5.38 -2.80
C TYR A 175 4.23 4.32 -1.73
N LEU A 176 5.18 3.40 -1.92
CA LEU A 176 5.49 2.37 -0.94
C LEU A 176 6.03 2.99 0.37
N TYR A 177 6.74 4.11 0.29
CA TYR A 177 7.24 4.80 1.48
C TYR A 177 6.10 5.35 2.35
N ALA A 178 4.95 5.73 1.77
CA ALA A 178 3.77 6.13 2.57
C ALA A 178 3.33 5.02 3.55
N PHE A 179 3.60 3.75 3.23
CA PHE A 179 3.26 2.59 4.06
C PHE A 179 4.44 2.03 4.84
N TYR A 180 5.59 2.73 4.84
CA TYR A 180 6.79 2.29 5.53
C TYR A 180 6.78 2.67 7.00
N TYR A 181 6.88 1.65 7.84
CA TYR A 181 7.03 1.77 9.28
C TYR A 181 8.49 1.48 9.69
N PRO A 182 8.97 2.14 10.76
CA PRO A 182 10.22 1.73 11.42
C PRO A 182 10.18 0.21 11.73
N ASP A 183 11.33 -0.47 11.69
CA ASP A 183 11.47 -1.94 11.72
C ASP A 183 11.25 -2.67 10.38
N ASN A 184 11.43 -1.97 9.25
CA ASN A 184 11.45 -2.58 7.92
C ASN A 184 10.16 -3.26 7.53
N LEU A 185 9.05 -2.61 7.82
CA LEU A 185 7.73 -3.13 7.52
C LEU A 185 7.02 -2.19 6.57
N LEU A 186 6.52 -2.72 5.46
CA LEU A 186 5.45 -2.07 4.71
C LEU A 186 4.13 -2.63 5.20
N SER A 187 3.15 -1.80 5.54
CA SER A 187 1.83 -2.26 5.95
C SER A 187 0.69 -1.36 5.46
N LEU A 188 -0.34 -2.01 4.90
CA LEU A 188 -1.56 -1.41 4.40
C LEU A 188 -2.69 -2.41 4.69
N GLY A 189 -3.61 -2.09 5.60
CA GLY A 189 -4.60 -3.08 6.01
C GLY A 189 -3.95 -4.29 6.70
N LYS A 190 -4.43 -5.50 6.41
CA LYS A 190 -3.82 -6.78 6.80
C LYS A 190 -2.62 -7.15 5.93
N GLU A 191 -2.40 -6.48 4.79
CA GLU A 191 -1.20 -6.70 3.99
C GLU A 191 0.03 -6.17 4.74
N SER A 192 1.01 -7.06 4.94
CA SER A 192 2.28 -6.70 5.54
C SER A 192 3.44 -7.35 4.78
N ILE A 193 4.50 -6.58 4.57
CA ILE A 193 5.70 -7.02 3.87
C ILE A 193 6.91 -6.67 4.72
N LYS A 194 7.57 -7.70 5.26
CA LYS A 194 8.83 -7.53 5.96
C LYS A 194 9.96 -7.35 4.93
N LEU A 195 10.59 -6.20 4.96
CA LEU A 195 11.73 -5.87 4.12
C LEU A 195 13.01 -6.47 4.72
N SER A 196 13.93 -6.91 3.87
CA SER A 196 15.26 -7.35 4.29
C SER A 196 16.09 -6.16 4.76
N SER A 197 17.09 -6.39 5.62
CA SER A 197 17.97 -5.35 6.16
C SER A 197 18.78 -4.61 5.08
N ASN A 198 18.95 -5.20 3.91
CA ASN A 198 19.70 -4.63 2.78
C ASN A 198 18.79 -3.94 1.74
N ASN A 199 17.54 -3.60 2.09
CA ASN A 199 16.62 -3.03 1.12
C ASN A 199 16.87 -1.52 0.92
N ASP A 200 16.98 -1.08 -0.34
CA ASP A 200 17.25 0.30 -0.76
C ASP A 200 16.20 1.34 -0.30
N PHE A 201 15.16 0.93 0.41
CA PHE A 201 14.24 1.84 1.11
C PHE A 201 14.95 2.67 2.17
N TYR A 202 16.05 2.16 2.75
CA TYR A 202 16.81 2.86 3.79
C TYR A 202 17.54 4.12 3.32
N THR A 203 17.96 4.17 2.06
CA THR A 203 18.90 5.21 1.57
C THR A 203 18.20 6.48 1.12
N LEU A 204 16.87 6.47 1.00
CA LEU A 204 16.06 7.65 0.78
C LEU A 204 15.08 7.73 1.95
N LYS A 205 15.48 8.43 3.00
CA LYS A 205 14.50 9.09 3.87
C LYS A 205 14.05 10.31 3.06
N PRO A 206 12.90 10.29 2.38
CA PRO A 206 12.38 11.51 1.81
C PRO A 206 12.31 12.56 2.92
N ASP A 207 12.77 13.77 2.62
CA ASP A 207 12.55 14.94 3.48
C ASP A 207 11.05 15.26 3.64
N LYS A 208 10.23 14.64 2.79
CA LYS A 208 8.77 14.66 2.80
C LYS A 208 8.24 13.83 3.98
N THR A 209 7.48 14.50 4.83
CA THR A 209 6.78 13.89 5.97
C THR A 209 5.32 13.58 5.67
N LEU A 210 4.70 14.22 4.67
CA LEU A 210 3.29 14.06 4.33
C LEU A 210 3.13 13.46 2.93
N PHE A 211 2.44 12.33 2.83
CA PHE A 211 2.13 11.63 1.59
C PHE A 211 0.64 11.72 1.32
N ILE A 212 0.25 12.20 0.14
CA ILE A 212 -1.15 12.38 -0.26
C ILE A 212 -1.37 11.63 -1.57
N TYR A 213 -2.27 10.65 -1.52
CA TYR A 213 -2.76 9.87 -2.64
C TYR A 213 -4.29 9.89 -2.63
N PRO A 214 -4.98 9.60 -3.77
CA PRO A 214 -6.44 9.73 -3.86
C PRO A 214 -7.25 9.04 -2.75
N HIS A 215 -6.72 7.94 -2.20
CA HIS A 215 -7.39 7.14 -1.18
C HIS A 215 -6.58 6.98 0.10
N VAL A 216 -5.41 7.63 0.21
CA VAL A 216 -4.51 7.43 1.36
C VAL A 216 -3.80 8.73 1.68
N ILE A 217 -3.76 9.06 2.96
CA ILE A 217 -2.92 10.11 3.52
C ILE A 217 -2.06 9.49 4.60
N SER A 218 -0.74 9.69 4.51
CA SER A 218 0.18 9.21 5.55
C SER A 218 1.10 10.33 6.01
N LEU A 219 1.22 10.47 7.33
CA LEU A 219 2.08 11.43 8.00
C LEU A 219 3.18 10.70 8.76
N HIS A 220 4.42 11.13 8.53
CA HIS A 220 5.64 10.52 9.02
C HIS A 220 6.43 11.51 9.87
N GLN A 221 6.43 11.33 11.19
CA GLN A 221 7.16 12.20 12.13
C GLN A 221 8.03 11.37 13.08
N LYS A 222 9.35 11.32 12.85
CA LYS A 222 10.31 10.58 13.69
C LYS A 222 9.91 9.11 13.93
N ASP A 223 9.42 8.77 15.12
CA ASP A 223 8.94 7.46 15.57
C ASP A 223 7.41 7.31 15.51
N TYR A 224 6.68 8.38 15.21
CA TYR A 224 5.24 8.44 15.03
C TYR A 224 4.85 8.33 13.56
N ARG A 225 3.87 7.47 13.26
CA ARG A 225 3.23 7.37 11.95
C ARG A 225 1.72 7.40 12.12
N PHE A 226 1.07 8.18 11.28
CA PHE A 226 -0.38 8.21 11.13
C PHE A 226 -0.73 7.93 9.68
N THR A 227 -1.65 7.00 9.45
CA THR A 227 -2.17 6.71 8.12
C THR A 227 -3.69 6.72 8.17
N TYR A 228 -4.28 7.55 7.33
CA TYR A 228 -5.69 7.58 7.03
C TYR A 228 -5.93 7.04 5.63
N GLN A 229 -6.88 6.13 5.48
CA GLN A 229 -7.11 5.49 4.20
C GLN A 229 -8.58 5.15 3.98
N HIS A 230 -8.97 5.17 2.71
CA HIS A 230 -10.21 4.62 2.19
C HIS A 230 -9.82 3.38 1.38
N TYR A 231 -10.01 2.19 1.95
CA TYR A 231 -9.51 0.97 1.33
C TYR A 231 -10.64 0.18 0.69
N TYR A 232 -10.47 -0.11 -0.61
CA TYR A 232 -11.28 -1.07 -1.36
C TYR A 232 -10.41 -2.28 -1.74
N ASN A 233 -10.75 -3.46 -1.22
CA ASN A 233 -10.15 -4.71 -1.66
C ASN A 233 -11.02 -5.37 -2.73
N GLU A 234 -10.60 -5.29 -3.98
CA GLU A 234 -11.28 -5.96 -5.11
C GLU A 234 -11.46 -7.48 -4.91
N ASN A 235 -10.51 -8.15 -4.22
CA ASN A 235 -10.55 -9.60 -4.07
C ASN A 235 -11.52 -10.06 -2.98
N ASN A 236 -11.71 -9.25 -1.94
CA ASN A 236 -12.52 -9.61 -0.78
C ASN A 236 -13.81 -8.78 -0.67
N LYS A 237 -14.02 -7.80 -1.56
CA LYS A 237 -15.14 -6.83 -1.54
C LYS A 237 -15.26 -6.07 -0.21
N PHE A 238 -14.14 -5.87 0.49
CA PHE A 238 -14.10 -5.14 1.73
C PHE A 238 -13.92 -3.66 1.49
N TYR A 239 -14.72 -2.87 2.21
CA TYR A 239 -14.67 -1.43 2.25
C TYR A 239 -14.44 -0.99 3.70
N ASP A 240 -13.29 -0.39 3.99
CA ASP A 240 -13.15 0.46 5.16
C ASP A 240 -12.94 1.90 4.68
N ASN A 241 -14.03 2.65 4.72
CA ASN A 241 -14.09 4.01 4.24
C ASN A 241 -13.59 5.03 5.25
N ILE A 242 -13.25 4.67 6.49
CA ILE A 242 -12.67 5.62 7.44
C ILE A 242 -11.60 4.89 8.25
N SER A 243 -10.66 4.25 7.56
CA SER A 243 -9.66 3.45 8.24
C SER A 243 -8.51 4.30 8.77
N LEU A 244 -8.09 3.98 9.98
CA LEU A 244 -7.09 4.74 10.71
C LEU A 244 -6.06 3.81 11.33
N THR A 245 -4.78 4.06 11.04
CA THR A 245 -3.65 3.32 11.61
C THR A 245 -2.73 4.29 12.34
N LEU A 246 -2.36 3.93 13.57
CA LEU A 246 -1.38 4.68 14.36
C LEU A 246 -0.23 3.76 14.75
N TYR A 247 0.99 4.25 14.56
CA TYR A 247 2.20 3.58 15.01
C TYR A 247 3.07 4.56 15.78
N PHE A 248 3.61 4.09 16.90
CA PHE A 248 4.49 4.85 17.77
C PHE A 248 5.49 3.91 18.44
N GLN A 249 6.74 4.33 18.57
CA GLN A 249 7.79 3.59 19.29
C GLN A 249 7.82 2.07 19.02
N LYS A 250 7.84 1.68 17.74
CA LYS A 250 7.93 0.26 17.34
C LYS A 250 6.69 -0.59 17.57
N MET A 251 5.55 0.06 17.75
CA MET A 251 4.28 -0.61 17.97
C MET A 251 3.16 0.07 17.19
N PHE A 252 2.34 -0.70 16.48
CA PHE A 252 1.03 -0.23 16.05
C PHE A 252 0.16 -0.06 17.28
N LEU A 253 -0.28 1.16 17.58
CA LEU A 253 -1.17 1.44 18.70
C LEU A 253 -2.63 1.22 18.30
N LEU A 254 -2.98 1.73 17.12
CA LEU A 254 -4.26 1.44 16.44
C LEU A 254 -3.97 0.58 15.22
N LEU A 255 -4.55 -0.62 15.22
CA LEU A 255 -4.37 -1.60 14.17
C LEU A 255 -5.25 -1.25 12.96
N PRO A 256 -4.76 -1.44 11.73
CA PRO A 256 -5.62 -1.43 10.55
C PRO A 256 -6.64 -2.56 10.70
N ASN A 257 -7.94 -2.24 10.66
CA ASN A 257 -8.96 -3.26 10.76
C ASN A 257 -9.69 -3.46 9.43
N GLU A 258 -9.63 -4.68 8.91
CA GLU A 258 -10.42 -5.12 7.76
C GLU A 258 -11.66 -5.90 8.18
N GLU A 259 -11.96 -5.98 9.48
CA GLU A 259 -13.10 -6.71 10.03
C GLU A 259 -14.22 -5.84 10.59
N LYS A 260 -14.02 -4.57 10.97
CA LYS A 260 -15.07 -3.57 11.23
C LYS A 260 -14.54 -2.17 10.96
N CYS A 261 -15.37 -1.32 10.37
CA CYS A 261 -15.05 0.07 10.10
C CYS A 261 -14.93 0.90 11.38
N LEU A 262 -14.19 2.02 11.29
CA LEU A 262 -14.09 2.99 12.39
C LEU A 262 -15.46 3.50 12.83
N VAL A 263 -16.41 3.69 11.91
CA VAL A 263 -17.79 4.05 12.23
C VAL A 263 -18.75 2.94 11.81
N THR A 264 -19.62 2.52 12.72
CA THR A 264 -20.70 1.55 12.49
C THR A 264 -22.09 2.18 12.68
N ILE A 265 -23.06 1.71 11.91
CA ILE A 265 -24.51 1.99 11.86
C ILE A 265 -25.40 0.75 12.23
N ASN A 266 -26.12 0.79 13.33
CA ASN A 266 -26.99 -0.30 13.85
C ASN A 266 -26.25 -1.60 14.17
N GLY A 267 -24.98 -1.52 14.55
CA GLY A 267 -24.19 -2.68 15.01
C GLY A 267 -23.85 -3.70 13.92
N TYR A 268 -24.28 -3.45 12.68
CA TYR A 268 -23.88 -4.26 11.53
C TYR A 268 -22.38 -4.11 11.26
N ASN A 269 -21.84 -5.12 10.62
CA ASN A 269 -20.45 -5.15 10.23
C ASN A 269 -20.40 -5.12 8.71
N TYR A 270 -20.14 -3.94 8.16
CA TYR A 270 -20.48 -3.56 6.79
C TYR A 270 -19.65 -4.17 5.68
N LEU A 271 -18.55 -4.82 6.06
CA LEU A 271 -17.63 -5.43 5.10
C LEU A 271 -18.29 -6.54 4.26
N HIS A 272 -19.52 -6.94 4.59
CA HIS A 272 -20.28 -7.97 3.89
C HIS A 272 -21.72 -7.55 3.51
N ASP A 273 -22.10 -6.27 3.65
CA ASP A 273 -23.47 -5.80 3.40
C ASP A 273 -23.64 -5.26 1.96
N GLU A 274 -24.38 -5.98 1.12
CA GLU A 274 -24.62 -5.60 -0.29
C GLU A 274 -25.54 -4.38 -0.46
N SER A 275 -26.24 -3.94 0.59
CA SER A 275 -27.16 -2.80 0.52
C SER A 275 -26.47 -1.43 0.55
N GLN A 276 -25.14 -1.42 0.65
CA GLN A 276 -24.35 -0.21 0.81
C GLN A 276 -23.92 0.46 -0.49
N ILE A 277 -23.76 1.79 -0.41
CA ILE A 277 -23.05 2.57 -1.43
C ILE A 277 -21.55 2.52 -1.17
N ASN A 278 -21.16 2.73 0.10
CA ASN A 278 -19.80 2.76 0.60
C ASN A 278 -18.83 3.54 -0.31
N LYS A 279 -19.19 4.78 -0.64
CA LYS A 279 -18.31 5.71 -1.36
C LYS A 279 -17.64 6.66 -0.39
N ALA A 280 -16.34 6.90 -0.61
CA ALA A 280 -15.60 7.89 0.16
C ALA A 280 -14.68 8.70 -0.75
N GLU A 281 -14.59 9.98 -0.42
CA GLU A 281 -13.74 10.94 -1.13
C GLU A 281 -13.02 11.85 -0.14
N ILE A 282 -11.71 12.01 -0.33
CA ILE A 282 -10.94 13.06 0.34
C ILE A 282 -11.20 14.36 -0.40
N VAL A 283 -12.00 15.24 0.20
CA VAL A 283 -12.39 16.52 -0.39
C VAL A 283 -11.27 17.55 -0.30
N SER A 284 -10.52 17.55 0.81
CA SER A 284 -9.39 18.48 0.96
C SER A 284 -8.37 18.01 1.99
N VAL A 285 -7.12 18.40 1.75
CA VAL A 285 -6.01 18.29 2.71
C VAL A 285 -5.36 19.66 2.80
N LYS A 286 -5.20 20.19 4.01
CA LYS A 286 -4.52 21.46 4.27
C LYS A 286 -3.41 21.24 5.30
N GLU A 287 -2.23 21.74 5.00
CA GLU A 287 -1.18 21.88 6.01
C GLU A 287 -1.48 23.13 6.84
N GLU A 288 -1.50 22.97 8.15
CA GLU A 288 -1.67 24.06 9.12
C GLU A 288 -0.39 24.19 9.94
N VAL A 289 -0.18 25.31 10.62
CA VAL A 289 1.03 25.52 11.43
C VAL A 289 1.14 24.43 12.51
N GLY A 290 2.04 23.48 12.30
CA GLY A 290 2.28 22.36 13.21
C GLY A 290 1.45 21.08 12.95
N GLY A 291 0.72 20.98 11.84
CA GLY A 291 -0.03 19.76 11.54
C GLY A 291 -0.77 19.74 10.20
N ILE A 292 -1.73 18.82 10.09
CA ILE A 292 -2.54 18.61 8.89
C ILE A 292 -4.04 18.54 9.23
N LEU A 293 -4.87 19.09 8.36
CA LEU A 293 -6.31 18.97 8.39
C LEU A 293 -6.79 18.22 7.13
N ILE A 294 -7.45 17.10 7.34
CA ILE A 294 -8.02 16.25 6.30
C ILE A 294 -9.53 16.39 6.39
N THR A 295 -10.20 16.58 5.26
CA THR A 295 -11.65 16.55 5.16
C THR A 295 -12.06 15.49 4.15
N SER A 296 -12.95 14.59 4.55
CA SER A 296 -13.52 13.55 3.68
C SER A 296 -15.03 13.47 3.84
N ILE A 297 -15.70 13.04 2.77
CA ILE A 297 -17.14 12.74 2.77
C ILE A 297 -17.28 11.25 2.53
N ASN A 298 -18.14 10.59 3.31
CA ASN A 298 -18.33 9.16 3.30
C ASN A 298 -19.83 8.86 3.21
N GLU A 299 -20.29 8.34 2.09
CA GLU A 299 -21.65 7.83 1.88
C GLU A 299 -21.65 6.33 2.23
N LEU A 300 -21.99 6.01 3.48
CA LEU A 300 -22.04 4.62 3.94
C LEU A 300 -23.28 3.90 3.37
N TYR A 301 -24.43 4.57 3.48
CA TYR A 301 -25.74 4.10 3.02
C TYR A 301 -26.41 5.19 2.19
N PRO A 302 -27.40 4.85 1.32
CA PRO A 302 -28.18 5.84 0.59
C PRO A 302 -28.76 6.94 1.48
N GLU A 303 -29.09 6.60 2.72
CA GLU A 303 -29.68 7.51 3.68
C GLU A 303 -28.72 8.07 4.72
N THR A 304 -27.42 7.73 4.70
CA THR A 304 -26.46 8.10 5.75
C THR A 304 -25.13 8.59 5.18
N THR A 305 -24.83 9.85 5.44
CA THR A 305 -23.57 10.50 5.05
C THR A 305 -22.80 10.92 6.28
N ILE A 306 -21.46 10.77 6.23
CA ILE A 306 -20.55 11.21 7.27
C ILE A 306 -19.52 12.16 6.65
N LEU A 307 -19.58 13.42 7.07
CA LEU A 307 -18.50 14.38 6.85
C LEU A 307 -17.48 14.23 7.98
N SER A 308 -16.26 13.84 7.63
CA SER A 308 -15.18 13.65 8.59
C SER A 308 -14.14 14.75 8.44
N HIS A 309 -13.77 15.36 9.56
CA HIS A 309 -12.61 16.24 9.67
C HIS A 309 -11.60 15.59 10.59
N ILE A 310 -10.39 15.33 10.08
CA ILE A 310 -9.30 14.75 10.85
C ILE A 310 -8.19 15.77 10.97
N MET A 311 -7.92 16.23 12.18
CA MET A 311 -6.86 17.18 12.46
C MET A 311 -5.74 16.47 13.23
N CYS A 312 -4.57 16.37 12.62
CA CYS A 312 -3.38 15.78 13.26
C CYS A 312 -2.37 16.90 13.56
N LEU A 313 -2.10 17.11 14.85
CA LEU A 313 -1.20 18.13 15.38
C LEU A 313 -0.19 17.44 16.30
N ASP A 314 1.03 17.24 15.81
CA ASP A 314 2.06 16.44 16.50
C ASP A 314 1.50 15.07 16.94
N LYS A 315 1.53 14.75 18.24
CA LYS A 315 1.00 13.50 18.81
C LYS A 315 -0.48 13.58 19.23
N HIS A 316 -1.20 14.63 18.82
CA HIS A 316 -2.65 14.76 18.98
C HIS A 316 -3.35 14.53 17.65
N LEU A 317 -4.44 13.79 17.70
CA LEU A 317 -5.30 13.51 16.57
C LEU A 317 -6.74 13.75 17.01
N PHE A 318 -7.43 14.63 16.30
CA PHE A 318 -8.84 14.95 16.52
C PHE A 318 -9.65 14.40 15.35
N LEU A 319 -10.65 13.60 15.68
CA LEU A 319 -11.60 13.02 14.74
C LEU A 319 -12.95 13.70 14.98
N PHE A 320 -13.37 14.52 14.03
CA PHE A 320 -14.64 15.19 14.04
C PHE A 320 -15.55 14.53 13.01
N PHE A 321 -16.70 14.03 13.45
CA PHE A 321 -17.68 13.37 12.61
C PHE A 321 -18.99 14.14 12.65
N ASP A 322 -19.41 14.66 11.50
CA ASP A 322 -20.75 15.17 11.25
C ASP A 322 -21.54 14.08 10.51
N ILE A 323 -22.44 13.42 11.25
CA ILE A 323 -23.26 12.33 10.75
C ILE A 323 -24.65 12.88 10.43
N ASP A 324 -25.09 12.74 9.18
CA ASP A 324 -26.46 13.06 8.75
C ASP A 324 -27.14 11.80 8.20
N SER A 325 -28.27 11.43 8.80
CA SER A 325 -29.07 10.29 8.41
C SER A 325 -30.53 10.68 8.20
N ILE A 326 -31.25 10.00 7.31
CA ILE A 326 -32.71 10.20 7.18
C ILE A 326 -33.46 9.63 8.40
N ASN A 327 -32.97 8.52 8.96
CA ASN A 327 -33.60 7.79 10.05
C ASN A 327 -32.74 7.82 11.32
N LYS A 328 -33.39 7.61 12.48
CA LYS A 328 -32.65 7.42 13.73
C LYS A 328 -31.89 6.10 13.66
N GLN A 329 -30.58 6.14 13.85
CA GLN A 329 -29.70 4.97 13.80
C GLN A 329 -28.80 4.92 15.05
N THR A 330 -28.27 3.74 15.31
CA THR A 330 -27.25 3.54 16.35
C THR A 330 -25.88 3.70 15.72
N TYR A 331 -25.05 4.61 16.22
CA TYR A 331 -23.71 4.85 15.71
C TYR A 331 -22.68 4.28 16.67
N GLY A 332 -21.70 3.53 16.19
CA GLY A 332 -20.57 3.05 16.97
C GLY A 332 -19.26 3.60 16.41
N ILE A 333 -18.42 4.19 17.25
CA ILE A 333 -17.05 4.56 16.88
C ILE A 333 -16.11 3.52 17.46
N ASN A 334 -15.52 2.70 16.58
CA ASN A 334 -14.81 1.47 16.89
C ASN A 334 -13.31 1.64 16.67
N LEU A 335 -12.52 1.44 17.71
CA LEU A 335 -11.06 1.52 17.64
C LEU A 335 -10.45 0.17 18.01
N TYR A 336 -9.55 -0.28 17.14
CA TYR A 336 -8.86 -1.57 17.27
C TYR A 336 -7.47 -1.35 17.83
N LEU A 337 -7.26 -1.86 19.02
CA LEU A 337 -6.09 -1.64 19.84
C LEU A 337 -5.10 -2.77 19.65
N ASN A 338 -3.83 -2.49 19.89
CA ASN A 338 -2.84 -3.56 19.99
C ASN A 338 -3.16 -4.46 21.20
N PRO A 339 -3.22 -5.80 21.04
CA PRO A 339 -3.50 -6.71 22.15
C PRO A 339 -2.39 -6.73 23.23
N LYS A 340 -1.23 -6.13 22.96
CA LYS A 340 -0.16 -5.95 23.96
C LYS A 340 -0.40 -4.79 24.91
N LEU A 341 -1.39 -3.94 24.64
CA LEU A 341 -1.70 -2.79 25.47
C LEU A 341 -2.66 -3.19 26.59
N THR A 342 -2.37 -2.76 27.80
CA THR A 342 -3.28 -2.90 28.94
C THR A 342 -4.18 -1.68 29.01
N LEU A 343 -5.49 -1.93 29.07
CA LEU A 343 -6.54 -0.91 29.10
C LEU A 343 -6.81 -0.42 30.52
N ARG A 344 -7.01 0.89 30.70
CA ARG A 344 -7.69 1.49 31.86
C ARG A 344 -8.81 2.39 31.36
N THR A 345 -10.00 2.23 31.91
CA THR A 345 -11.21 2.90 31.44
C THR A 345 -11.77 3.85 32.49
N SER A 346 -12.40 4.91 32.01
CA SER A 346 -13.33 5.76 32.74
C SER A 346 -14.61 5.92 31.89
N ASP A 347 -15.59 6.69 32.39
CA ASP A 347 -16.84 6.92 31.68
C ASP A 347 -16.66 7.59 30.30
N THR A 348 -15.61 8.41 30.13
CA THR A 348 -15.39 9.22 28.91
C THR A 348 -14.01 9.04 28.26
N SER A 349 -13.11 8.29 28.90
CA SER A 349 -11.74 8.12 28.44
C SER A 349 -11.26 6.69 28.55
N VAL A 350 -10.40 6.30 27.62
CA VAL A 350 -9.64 5.06 27.67
C VAL A 350 -8.16 5.41 27.61
N THR A 351 -7.38 4.96 28.58
CA THR A 351 -5.92 5.10 28.56
C THR A 351 -5.27 3.74 28.44
N LEU A 352 -4.30 3.63 27.54
CA LEU A 352 -3.62 2.40 27.20
C LEU A 352 -2.15 2.48 27.56
N TYR A 353 -1.65 1.39 28.15
CA TYR A 353 -0.29 1.29 28.65
C TYR A 353 0.46 0.11 28.03
N TYR A 354 1.76 0.27 27.82
CA TYR A 354 2.69 -0.82 27.53
C TYR A 354 3.80 -0.77 28.58
N LEU A 355 4.04 -1.89 29.28
CA LEU A 355 5.06 -1.95 30.34
C LEU A 355 4.94 -0.81 31.38
N GLN A 356 3.71 -0.45 31.75
CA GLN A 356 3.37 0.66 32.68
C GLN A 356 3.57 2.08 32.14
N GLU A 357 4.10 2.25 30.92
CA GLU A 357 4.21 3.55 30.25
C GLU A 357 2.95 3.84 29.44
N LYS A 358 2.44 5.08 29.52
CA LYS A 358 1.29 5.52 28.73
C LYS A 358 1.67 5.55 27.25
N GLN A 359 0.87 4.89 26.42
CA GLN A 359 1.10 4.84 24.98
C GLN A 359 0.03 5.61 24.19
N LEU A 360 -1.21 5.59 24.66
CA LEU A 360 -2.36 6.15 23.95
C LEU A 360 -3.44 6.56 24.96
N SER A 361 -4.08 7.72 24.78
CA SER A 361 -5.40 7.98 25.36
C SER A 361 -6.42 8.20 24.24
N LEU A 362 -7.65 7.74 24.48
CA LEU A 362 -8.82 7.93 23.63
C LEU A 362 -9.89 8.63 24.45
N ASN A 363 -10.25 9.84 24.05
CA ASN A 363 -11.17 10.69 24.80
C ASN A 363 -12.32 11.12 23.90
N LEU A 364 -13.56 10.86 24.34
CA LEU A 364 -14.71 11.53 23.78
C LEU A 364 -14.82 12.92 24.40
N ILE A 365 -14.43 13.97 23.66
CA ILE A 365 -14.44 15.34 24.21
C ILE A 365 -15.80 16.01 24.02
N TYR A 366 -16.49 15.71 22.92
CA TYR A 366 -17.82 16.25 22.67
C TYR A 366 -18.68 15.30 21.86
N SER A 367 -19.97 15.27 22.19
CA SER A 367 -21.01 14.63 21.39
C SER A 367 -22.32 15.40 21.55
N SER A 368 -23.07 15.57 20.46
CA SER A 368 -24.42 16.13 20.51
C SER A 368 -25.46 15.16 21.12
N ILE A 369 -25.10 13.88 21.27
CA ILE A 369 -25.92 12.84 21.88
C ILE A 369 -25.19 12.12 23.01
N PRO A 370 -25.92 11.49 23.95
CA PRO A 370 -25.32 10.54 24.88
C PRO A 370 -24.61 9.39 24.14
N MET A 371 -23.38 9.11 24.54
CA MET A 371 -22.56 8.01 24.03
C MET A 371 -22.19 7.09 25.18
N PHE A 372 -22.20 5.80 24.95
CA PHE A 372 -21.89 4.75 25.91
C PHE A 372 -20.62 4.01 25.50
N PHE A 373 -19.70 3.86 26.44
CA PHE A 373 -18.50 3.08 26.23
C PHE A 373 -18.80 1.57 26.35
N LYS A 374 -18.25 0.78 25.42
CA LYS A 374 -18.27 -0.69 25.44
C LYS A 374 -16.89 -1.22 25.08
N GLU A 375 -16.45 -2.23 25.81
CA GLU A 375 -15.24 -3.01 25.51
C GLU A 375 -15.62 -4.38 24.94
N TYR A 376 -14.98 -4.77 23.83
CA TYR A 376 -15.18 -6.06 23.17
C TYR A 376 -13.83 -6.79 23.03
N ASP A 377 -13.80 -8.08 23.33
CA ASP A 377 -12.69 -9.01 23.09
C ASP A 377 -11.28 -8.52 23.49
N SER A 378 -11.18 -7.68 24.54
CA SER A 378 -9.95 -7.10 25.14
C SER A 378 -9.11 -6.16 24.26
N ASN A 379 -9.37 -6.07 22.96
CA ASN A 379 -8.60 -5.25 22.02
C ASN A 379 -9.48 -4.36 21.12
N GLN A 380 -10.79 -4.31 21.35
CA GLN A 380 -11.69 -3.40 20.68
C GLN A 380 -12.39 -2.51 21.71
N VAL A 381 -12.39 -1.20 21.45
CA VAL A 381 -13.22 -0.24 22.18
C VAL A 381 -14.23 0.40 21.25
N THR A 382 -15.45 0.56 21.72
CA THR A 382 -16.55 1.17 20.97
C THR A 382 -17.24 2.22 21.81
N PHE A 383 -17.47 3.39 21.23
CA PHE A 383 -18.36 4.41 21.77
C PHE A 383 -19.65 4.42 20.96
N GLU A 384 -20.78 4.12 21.60
CA GLU A 384 -22.05 3.91 20.93
C GLU A 384 -23.10 4.94 21.34
N GLY A 385 -23.78 5.56 20.38
CA GLY A 385 -24.88 6.48 20.63
C GLY A 385 -26.02 6.27 19.64
N GLN A 386 -27.15 6.94 19.85
CA GLN A 386 -28.31 6.82 18.96
C GLN A 386 -28.86 8.19 18.58
N GLY A 387 -28.95 8.46 17.29
CA GLY A 387 -29.28 9.79 16.78
C GLY A 387 -29.65 9.82 15.31
N LYS A 388 -29.74 11.02 14.74
CA LYS A 388 -30.03 11.27 13.32
C LYS A 388 -29.10 12.34 12.71
N LYS A 389 -28.73 13.36 13.49
CA LYS A 389 -27.90 14.50 13.06
C LYS A 389 -26.90 14.82 14.14
N GLU A 390 -25.76 14.15 14.08
CA GLU A 390 -24.84 14.10 15.21
C GLU A 390 -23.49 14.70 14.89
N ASN A 391 -22.94 15.45 15.84
CA ASN A 391 -21.58 15.97 15.76
C ASN A 391 -20.81 15.32 16.91
N ILE A 392 -19.73 14.64 16.57
CA ILE A 392 -18.93 13.87 17.53
C ILE A 392 -17.48 14.26 17.38
N ILE A 393 -16.82 14.57 18.50
CA ILE A 393 -15.40 14.96 18.54
C ILE A 393 -14.65 14.00 19.45
N PHE A 394 -13.87 13.14 18.82
CA PHE A 394 -12.92 12.25 19.45
C PHE A 394 -11.53 12.83 19.43
N HIS A 395 -10.80 12.60 20.50
CA HIS A 395 -9.39 12.91 20.59
C HIS A 395 -8.59 11.67 20.92
N ILE A 396 -7.46 11.57 20.24
CA ILE A 396 -6.47 10.54 20.41
C ILE A 396 -5.14 11.25 20.71
N SER A 397 -4.54 10.96 21.87
CA SER A 397 -3.20 11.42 22.21
C SER A 397 -2.24 10.25 22.30
N VAL A 398 -1.04 10.45 21.78
CA VAL A 398 0.00 9.42 21.69
C VAL A 398 1.15 9.74 22.64
N GLY A 399 1.54 8.76 23.46
CA GLY A 399 2.58 8.89 24.49
C GLY A 399 2.21 9.83 25.63
N ASP A 400 3.22 10.47 26.22
CA ASP A 400 3.10 11.31 27.42
C ASP A 400 2.70 12.78 27.14
N VAL A 401 1.95 13.04 26.07
CA VAL A 401 1.40 14.39 25.86
C VAL A 401 0.30 14.68 26.88
N ASN A 402 0.21 15.95 27.30
CA ASN A 402 -0.82 16.40 28.23
C ASN A 402 -2.20 16.41 27.54
N ASP A 403 -3.20 15.83 28.20
CA ASP A 403 -4.52 15.57 27.61
C ASP A 403 -5.55 16.66 27.93
N ASP A 404 -5.13 17.78 28.53
CA ASP A 404 -6.01 18.89 28.91
C ASP A 404 -6.56 19.59 27.68
N ILE A 405 -7.75 19.17 27.26
CA ILE A 405 -8.41 19.69 26.07
C ILE A 405 -9.82 20.15 26.41
N LYS A 406 -10.14 21.35 25.95
CA LYS A 406 -11.46 21.94 26.07
C LYS A 406 -12.00 22.34 24.71
N ILE A 407 -13.27 22.02 24.47
CA ILE A 407 -14.00 22.50 23.30
C ILE A 407 -14.80 23.74 23.69
N LEU A 408 -14.64 24.79 22.88
CA LEU A 408 -15.30 26.07 23.04
C LEU A 408 -16.13 26.33 21.78
N PRO A 409 -17.47 26.25 21.87
CA PRO A 409 -18.31 26.61 20.73
C PRO A 409 -18.23 28.11 20.46
N ALA A 410 -18.14 28.48 19.18
CA ALA A 410 -18.28 29.83 18.68
C ALA A 410 -19.38 29.85 17.59
N GLU A 411 -19.86 31.04 17.21
CA GLU A 411 -20.87 31.15 16.14
C GLU A 411 -20.35 30.50 14.85
N ASN A 412 -20.90 29.32 14.50
CA ASN A 412 -20.59 28.53 13.31
C ASN A 412 -19.22 27.82 13.29
N GLU A 413 -18.53 27.74 14.42
CA GLU A 413 -17.22 27.06 14.49
C GLU A 413 -17.03 26.40 15.86
N TYR A 414 -16.25 25.32 15.90
CA TYR A 414 -15.74 24.77 17.14
C TYR A 414 -14.29 25.21 17.31
N ARG A 415 -13.92 25.62 18.52
CA ARG A 415 -12.54 25.92 18.86
C ARG A 415 -12.03 24.89 19.85
N ILE A 416 -10.91 24.25 19.52
CA ILE A 416 -10.22 23.34 20.43
C ILE A 416 -9.12 24.12 21.13
N MET A 417 -9.19 24.15 22.46
CA MET A 417 -8.14 24.69 23.32
C MET A 417 -7.32 23.53 23.89
N ILE A 418 -6.03 23.50 23.62
CA ILE A 418 -5.08 22.49 24.12
C ILE A 418 -4.18 23.14 25.17
N ASN A 419 -4.06 22.52 26.34
CA ASN A 419 -3.22 22.97 27.46
C ASN A 419 -3.48 24.43 27.89
N ASN A 420 -4.72 24.93 27.77
CA ASN A 420 -5.11 26.31 28.05
C ASN A 420 -4.33 27.41 27.27
N GLU A 421 -3.56 27.05 26.26
CA GLU A 421 -2.61 27.99 25.61
C GLU A 421 -2.80 28.12 24.09
N LYS A 422 -3.31 27.09 23.40
CA LYS A 422 -3.40 27.09 21.93
C LYS A 422 -4.80 26.81 21.45
N PHE A 423 -5.31 27.68 20.58
CA PHE A 423 -6.60 27.54 19.92
C PHE A 423 -6.45 27.03 18.49
N TYR A 424 -7.25 26.03 18.14
CA TYR A 424 -7.41 25.54 16.78
C TYR A 424 -8.88 25.67 16.37
N ILE A 425 -9.12 26.20 15.17
CA ILE A 425 -10.48 26.39 14.63
C ILE A 425 -10.85 25.16 13.80
N ILE A 426 -11.95 24.53 14.18
CA ILE A 426 -12.64 23.53 13.38
C ILE A 426 -13.86 24.22 12.79
N SER A 427 -13.78 24.55 11.51
CA SER A 427 -14.88 25.16 10.78
C SER A 427 -16.05 24.17 10.69
N LYS A 428 -17.20 24.52 11.25
CA LYS A 428 -18.45 23.87 10.87
C LYS A 428 -18.81 24.39 9.49
N ARG A 429 -18.79 23.55 8.45
CA ARG A 429 -19.28 24.02 7.15
C ARG A 429 -20.79 24.29 7.26
N ARG A 430 -21.16 25.54 7.01
CA ARG A 430 -22.54 26.02 6.90
C ARG A 430 -23.23 25.34 5.72
N TYR A 431 -24.47 24.94 5.94
CA TYR A 431 -25.46 24.61 4.91
C TYR A 431 -25.42 25.63 3.75
N THR A 432 -25.28 25.15 2.52
CA THR A 432 -25.84 25.80 1.33
C THR A 432 -27.18 25.17 1.03
#